data_AF-A0AA42AZL6-F1
#
_entry.id   AF-A0AA42AZL6-F1
#
_cell.length_a   1.000
_cell.length_b   1.000
_cell.length_c   1.000
_cell.angle_alpha   90.00
_cell.angle_beta   90.00
_cell.angle_gamma   90.00
#
_symmetry.space_group_name_H-M   'P 1'
#
loop_
_entity.id
_entity.type
_entity.pdbx_description
1 polymer ?
#
loop_
_entity_poly.entity_id
_entity_poly.type
_entity_poly.pdbx_seq_one_letter_code
_entity_poly.pdbx_strand_id
1 'polypeptide(L)'
;MRYNIGSRRRRLCEHGFLIICGIIVGFGLLVLTLRSIDPPSPYSTSLSFPKLSSDELVMEEENNQESGESGKCATVEEMGESFAGDGHEKESLRVRQLIRYHFILNGPARIRELPPEEFCKQGFVLGKASEAGFGNEMYKILTGAALSIMLNRSLIIGQTRGNFPFGEHISYSEVAFTLKEVKHLWRQNNCTTKHGKLLIRTDDFEKPAETNVLCSNWRSWKQPIIWFQGTTDAVGAQFFLKNIHPQMSNAAVELFGQPGYLRSRPNVFGELMRIIISPTKNVEEAVNWVLGGGPDPDIVLHMRMLMNRSVRAVQAALSCIQKVVRSYESKVGRPRIVLVSDTPSLIKDITPMLQEFAEVLHFDYETFKGNISNKNGGHQLDFRVKDWGPAPRWVAFVDFFLASRAKHAVISGAHRRVGTTYAQLIAGLAAAQQLDENSSSNFSFMSSFQKSLLAEGLRNQVGWGHVWNRFAGPLSCRHQPGQCAPTPLLPPGWWDGDLQSPLVRDIRRLELFGVQLTSLGEVNETHLRSFCKSKKDVLKTLPVFRKCQGLGC
;
A
#
# COMPACT_ATOMS: atom_id res chain seq x y z
N MET A 1 45.09 14.07 64.49
CA MET A 1 44.07 15.14 64.67
C MET A 1 43.20 15.15 63.43
N ARG A 2 41.99 14.58 63.50
CA ARG A 2 40.67 15.27 63.62
C ARG A 2 40.38 16.13 62.36
N TYR A 3 39.33 15.92 61.55
CA TYR A 3 37.94 15.57 61.89
C TYR A 3 37.22 14.76 60.79
N ASN A 4 36.39 13.81 61.24
CA ASN A 4 35.28 13.19 60.51
C ASN A 4 34.10 14.17 60.39
N ILE A 5 33.46 14.27 59.21
CA ILE A 5 32.01 14.45 59.05
C ILE A 5 31.56 13.77 57.75
N GLY A 6 30.79 12.69 57.87
CA GLY A 6 29.98 12.17 56.76
C GLY A 6 28.59 12.80 56.75
N SER A 7 27.92 12.85 55.59
CA SER A 7 26.46 12.82 55.52
C SER A 7 25.89 12.62 54.10
N ARG A 8 25.09 11.57 53.97
CA ARG A 8 23.81 11.42 53.24
C ARG A 8 23.68 11.87 51.77
N ARG A 9 23.66 10.86 50.91
CA ARG A 9 22.82 10.74 49.68
C ARG A 9 21.48 11.46 49.83
N ARG A 10 21.22 12.48 49.00
CA ARG A 10 19.87 12.98 48.69
C ARG A 10 19.26 12.18 47.53
N ARG A 11 18.55 11.09 47.85
CA ARG A 11 17.55 10.47 46.95
C ARG A 11 16.22 11.24 47.07
N LEU A 12 16.18 12.48 46.58
CA LEU A 12 14.96 13.32 46.65
C LEU A 12 14.43 13.73 45.28
N CYS A 13 15.10 13.38 44.18
CA CYS A 13 14.64 13.69 42.82
C CYS A 13 13.89 12.52 42.13
N GLU A 14 14.13 11.27 42.55
CA GLU A 14 13.53 10.09 41.91
C GLU A 14 12.06 9.91 42.31
N HIS A 15 11.69 10.21 43.56
CA HIS A 15 10.29 10.10 44.02
C HIS A 15 9.39 11.18 43.42
N GLY A 16 9.89 12.40 43.20
CA GLY A 16 9.12 13.47 42.54
C GLY A 16 8.79 13.11 41.08
N PHE A 17 9.74 12.51 40.36
CA PHE A 17 9.54 12.08 38.98
C PHE A 17 8.54 10.91 38.88
N LEU A 18 8.61 9.95 39.81
CA LEU A 18 7.68 8.82 39.86
C LEU A 18 6.25 9.25 40.21
N ILE A 19 6.08 10.24 41.09
CA ILE A 19 4.76 10.81 41.43
C ILE A 19 4.17 11.56 40.23
N ILE A 20 4.98 12.34 39.51
CA ILE A 20 4.54 13.04 38.29
C ILE A 20 4.17 12.05 37.18
N CYS A 21 4.97 10.99 36.97
CA CYS A 21 4.61 9.92 36.05
C CYS A 21 3.32 9.20 36.49
N GLY A 22 3.12 8.95 37.78
CA GLY A 22 1.89 8.37 38.33
C GLY A 22 0.66 9.26 38.10
N ILE A 23 0.80 10.58 38.22
CA ILE A 23 -0.28 11.54 37.97
C ILE A 23 -0.59 11.62 36.46
N ILE A 24 0.42 11.65 35.59
CA ILE A 24 0.21 11.68 34.12
C ILE A 24 -0.43 10.38 33.63
N VAL A 25 -0.01 9.23 34.15
CA VAL A 25 -0.60 7.92 33.82
C VAL A 25 -2.00 7.81 34.40
N GLY A 26 -2.24 8.27 35.63
CA GLY A 26 -3.55 8.30 36.26
C GLY A 26 -4.53 9.21 35.53
N PHE A 27 -4.11 10.41 35.12
CA PHE A 27 -4.94 11.34 34.35
C PHE A 27 -5.16 10.85 32.91
N GLY A 28 -4.16 10.21 32.30
CA GLY A 28 -4.29 9.55 30.99
C GLY A 28 -5.28 8.39 31.01
N LEU A 29 -5.26 7.57 32.06
CA LEU A 29 -6.23 6.50 32.27
C LEU A 29 -7.62 7.04 32.58
N LEU A 30 -7.74 8.12 33.36
CA LEU A 30 -9.01 8.78 33.65
C LEU A 30 -9.65 9.40 32.39
N VAL A 31 -8.85 9.99 31.50
CA VAL A 31 -9.34 10.52 30.21
C VAL A 31 -9.71 9.38 29.25
N LEU A 32 -9.06 8.22 29.35
CA LEU A 32 -9.42 7.02 28.59
C LEU A 32 -10.70 6.34 29.11
N THR A 33 -11.00 6.42 30.42
CA THR A 33 -12.24 5.88 31.01
C THR A 33 -13.41 6.85 30.93
N LEU A 34 -13.18 8.17 30.95
CA LEU A 34 -14.22 9.20 30.80
C LEU A 34 -14.63 9.44 29.33
N ARG A 35 -13.85 8.97 28.35
CA ARG A 35 -14.36 8.80 26.98
C ARG A 35 -15.20 7.53 26.93
N SER A 36 -16.49 7.68 27.20
CA SER A 36 -17.53 6.66 27.01
C SER A 36 -17.30 5.92 25.69
N ILE A 37 -16.82 4.68 25.80
CA ILE A 37 -17.06 3.66 24.79
C ILE A 37 -18.46 3.18 25.12
N ASP A 38 -19.44 3.59 24.33
CA ASP A 38 -20.78 3.04 24.47
C ASP A 38 -20.68 1.51 24.39
N PRO A 39 -21.31 0.77 25.33
CA PRO A 39 -21.26 -0.67 25.32
C PRO A 39 -21.85 -1.20 24.01
N PRO A 40 -21.34 -2.34 23.49
CA PRO A 40 -21.91 -2.94 22.29
C PRO A 40 -23.38 -3.28 22.57
N SER A 41 -24.26 -2.65 21.80
CA SER A 41 -25.69 -2.89 21.87
C SER A 41 -25.99 -4.37 21.54
N PRO A 42 -26.64 -5.13 22.43
CA PRO A 42 -26.99 -6.52 22.16
C PRO A 42 -28.27 -6.53 21.32
N TYR A 43 -28.14 -6.37 20.01
CA TYR A 43 -29.23 -6.62 19.09
C TYR A 43 -28.75 -7.53 17.95
N SER A 44 -29.04 -8.81 18.13
CA SER A 44 -29.26 -9.77 17.05
C SER A 44 -30.59 -9.41 16.37
N THR A 45 -30.59 -8.38 15.53
CA THR A 45 -31.71 -8.11 14.63
C THR A 45 -31.28 -8.47 13.22
N SER A 46 -32.06 -9.33 12.57
CA SER A 46 -32.03 -9.48 11.12
C SER A 46 -32.15 -8.09 10.50
N LEU A 47 -31.21 -7.72 9.63
CA LEU A 47 -31.28 -6.48 8.87
C LEU A 47 -32.47 -6.58 7.91
N SER A 48 -33.55 -5.86 8.21
CA SER A 48 -34.68 -5.70 7.28
C SER A 48 -34.36 -4.54 6.34
N PHE A 49 -34.14 -4.84 5.06
CA PHE A 49 -33.98 -3.86 4.01
C PHE A 49 -35.34 -3.57 3.34
N PRO A 50 -35.67 -2.31 3.01
CA PRO A 50 -36.78 -2.04 2.10
C PRO A 50 -36.51 -2.71 0.75
N LYS A 51 -37.55 -3.31 0.14
CA LYS A 51 -37.47 -3.81 -1.24
C LYS A 51 -37.12 -2.64 -2.16
N LEU A 52 -36.01 -2.75 -2.87
CA LEU A 52 -35.59 -1.75 -3.85
C LEU A 52 -36.49 -1.93 -5.09
N SER A 53 -37.53 -1.11 -5.23
CA SER A 53 -38.31 -1.02 -6.47
C SER A 53 -37.54 -0.21 -7.50
N SER A 54 -37.46 -0.76 -8.71
CA SER A 54 -36.81 -0.18 -9.89
C SER A 54 -37.26 1.25 -10.23
N ASP A 55 -38.43 1.65 -9.77
CA ASP A 55 -39.10 2.90 -10.13
C ASP A 55 -38.81 4.09 -9.18
N GLU A 56 -38.09 3.89 -8.08
CA GLU A 56 -37.65 4.99 -7.17
C GLU A 56 -36.24 5.54 -7.52
N LEU A 57 -35.61 5.02 -8.59
CA LEU A 57 -34.28 5.44 -9.05
C LEU A 57 -34.28 6.70 -9.93
N VAL A 58 -35.43 7.34 -10.12
CA VAL A 58 -35.58 8.56 -10.92
C VAL A 58 -36.54 9.50 -10.19
N MET A 59 -36.04 10.23 -9.19
CA MET A 59 -36.60 11.51 -8.67
C MET A 59 -35.82 11.95 -7.41
N GLU A 60 -34.53 12.22 -7.57
CA GLU A 60 -33.81 13.18 -6.71
C GLU A 60 -32.82 13.99 -7.58
N GLU A 61 -33.28 14.45 -8.74
CA GLU A 61 -32.67 15.59 -9.44
C GLU A 61 -33.66 16.74 -9.35
N GLU A 62 -33.58 17.53 -8.28
CA GLU A 62 -33.79 18.99 -8.33
C GLU A 62 -33.60 19.64 -6.95
N ASN A 63 -33.10 20.88 -7.00
CA ASN A 63 -32.86 21.83 -5.92
C ASN A 63 -31.63 21.62 -5.02
N ASN A 64 -30.52 22.22 -5.45
CA ASN A 64 -29.84 23.27 -4.67
C ASN A 64 -28.97 24.14 -5.59
N GLN A 65 -29.61 25.03 -6.35
CA GLN A 65 -28.96 26.24 -6.84
C GLN A 65 -29.38 27.39 -5.94
N GLU A 66 -28.58 27.64 -4.90
CA GLU A 66 -28.40 28.99 -4.34
C GLU A 66 -27.21 29.00 -3.36
N SER A 67 -26.13 29.70 -3.75
CA SER A 67 -25.50 30.78 -2.96
C SER A 67 -24.03 30.99 -3.33
N GLY A 68 -23.69 32.26 -3.62
CA GLY A 68 -22.45 32.94 -3.22
C GLY A 68 -21.13 32.51 -3.86
N GLU A 69 -20.39 33.49 -4.40
CA GLU A 69 -18.97 33.39 -4.76
C GLU A 69 -18.08 32.99 -3.56
N SER A 70 -18.03 31.69 -3.26
CA SER A 70 -16.99 31.06 -2.44
C SER A 70 -16.46 29.82 -3.18
N GLY A 71 -15.14 29.63 -3.20
CA GLY A 71 -14.43 28.78 -4.16
C GLY A 71 -15.03 27.41 -4.48
N LYS A 72 -15.11 27.08 -5.77
CA LYS A 72 -15.64 25.81 -6.31
C LYS A 72 -14.93 24.59 -5.68
N CYS A 73 -15.67 23.70 -5.02
CA CYS A 73 -15.24 22.34 -4.67
C CYS A 73 -15.71 21.34 -5.73
N ALA A 74 -15.11 20.15 -5.78
CA ALA A 74 -15.49 19.06 -6.69
C ALA A 74 -15.97 17.81 -5.92
N THR A 75 -16.82 17.02 -6.56
CA THR A 75 -17.27 15.72 -6.09
C THR A 75 -16.19 14.64 -6.26
N VAL A 76 -16.29 13.52 -5.54
CA VAL A 76 -15.25 12.48 -5.65
C VAL A 76 -15.25 11.78 -7.01
N GLU A 77 -16.40 11.72 -7.68
CA GLU A 77 -16.50 11.24 -9.06
C GLU A 77 -15.82 12.20 -10.05
N GLU A 78 -16.06 13.52 -9.95
CA GLU A 78 -15.36 14.53 -10.77
C GLU A 78 -13.84 14.48 -10.53
N MET A 79 -13.40 14.36 -9.27
CA MET A 79 -11.98 14.19 -8.95
C MET A 79 -11.40 12.87 -9.49
N GLY A 80 -12.25 11.85 -9.66
CA GLY A 80 -11.88 10.53 -10.16
C GLY A 80 -11.89 10.41 -11.69
N GLU A 81 -12.61 11.28 -12.39
CA GLU A 81 -12.81 11.22 -13.85
C GLU A 81 -11.49 11.24 -14.63
N SER A 82 -10.47 11.95 -14.14
CA SER A 82 -9.13 11.95 -14.73
C SER A 82 -8.44 10.58 -14.80
N PHE A 83 -8.93 9.61 -14.01
CA PHE A 83 -8.47 8.22 -13.98
C PHE A 83 -9.36 7.27 -14.77
N ALA A 84 -10.50 7.75 -15.26
CA ALA A 84 -11.34 7.00 -16.17
C ALA A 84 -10.81 7.16 -17.61
N GLY A 85 -10.76 6.05 -18.34
CA GLY A 85 -10.45 6.03 -19.77
C GLY A 85 -9.08 5.46 -20.14
N ASP A 86 -8.83 5.50 -21.45
CA ASP A 86 -7.73 4.78 -22.10
C ASP A 86 -6.40 5.53 -21.98
N GLY A 87 -5.30 4.78 -21.89
CA GLY A 87 -3.93 5.31 -22.00
C GLY A 87 -2.96 4.76 -20.95
N HIS A 88 -3.48 4.35 -19.80
CA HIS A 88 -2.69 3.75 -18.74
C HIS A 88 -2.21 2.34 -19.11
N GLU A 89 -2.92 1.64 -19.98
CA GLU A 89 -2.61 0.31 -20.50
C GLU A 89 -1.32 0.34 -21.32
N LYS A 90 -1.20 1.30 -22.25
CA LYS A 90 -0.02 1.48 -23.09
C LYS A 90 1.23 1.74 -22.26
N GLU A 91 1.11 2.63 -21.28
CA GLU A 91 2.21 2.95 -20.36
C GLU A 91 2.55 1.77 -19.45
N SER A 92 1.54 0.99 -19.03
CA SER A 92 1.76 -0.24 -18.26
C SER A 92 2.48 -1.30 -19.09
N LEU A 93 2.16 -1.46 -20.39
CA LEU A 93 2.89 -2.35 -21.31
C LEU A 93 4.34 -1.88 -21.53
N ARG A 94 4.57 -0.58 -21.66
CA ARG A 94 5.93 -0.01 -21.76
C ARG A 94 6.74 -0.32 -20.49
N VAL A 95 6.15 -0.09 -19.31
CA VAL A 95 6.79 -0.37 -18.03
C VAL A 95 7.03 -1.87 -17.84
N ARG A 96 6.09 -2.73 -18.28
CA ARG A 96 6.27 -4.18 -18.29
C ARG A 96 7.51 -4.59 -19.07
N GLN A 97 7.72 -4.03 -20.25
CA GLN A 97 8.93 -4.28 -21.04
C GLN A 97 10.18 -3.79 -20.31
N LEU A 98 10.16 -2.57 -19.76
CA LEU A 98 11.26 -2.02 -18.95
C LEU A 98 11.62 -2.93 -17.77
N ILE A 99 10.63 -3.42 -17.02
CA ILE A 99 10.79 -4.36 -15.90
C ILE A 99 11.43 -5.66 -16.38
N ARG A 100 10.92 -6.26 -17.47
CA ARG A 100 11.47 -7.49 -18.04
C ARG A 100 12.94 -7.32 -18.44
N TYR A 101 13.26 -6.27 -19.21
CA TYR A 101 14.63 -5.99 -19.62
C TYR A 101 15.56 -5.76 -18.42
N HIS A 102 15.10 -5.03 -17.40
CA HIS A 102 15.88 -4.80 -16.19
C HIS A 102 16.28 -6.12 -15.52
N PHE A 103 15.33 -7.06 -15.33
CA PHE A 103 15.60 -8.33 -14.67
C PHE A 103 16.40 -9.31 -15.54
N ILE A 104 16.36 -9.19 -16.87
CA ILE A 104 17.28 -9.92 -17.75
C ILE A 104 18.72 -9.45 -17.54
N LEU A 105 18.94 -8.13 -17.48
CA LEU A 105 20.28 -7.55 -17.41
C LEU A 105 20.88 -7.55 -16.00
N ASN A 106 20.05 -7.31 -14.98
CA ASN A 106 20.47 -7.13 -13.58
C ASN A 106 20.01 -8.27 -12.66
N GLY A 107 19.30 -9.26 -13.20
CA GLY A 107 18.82 -10.40 -12.42
C GLY A 107 19.92 -11.43 -12.13
N PRO A 108 19.67 -12.36 -11.20
CA PRO A 108 20.66 -13.34 -10.78
C PRO A 108 21.24 -14.20 -11.91
N ALA A 109 20.43 -14.58 -12.90
CA ALA A 109 20.87 -15.42 -14.02
C ALA A 109 22.09 -14.82 -14.74
N ARG A 110 22.09 -13.52 -15.03
CA ARG A 110 23.20 -12.82 -15.69
C ARG A 110 24.32 -12.47 -14.72
N ILE A 111 23.97 -11.92 -13.56
CA ILE A 111 24.93 -11.32 -12.62
C ILE A 111 25.84 -12.38 -11.97
N ARG A 112 25.36 -13.62 -11.78
CA ARG A 112 26.17 -14.74 -11.25
C ARG A 112 27.34 -15.11 -12.18
N GLU A 113 27.20 -14.87 -13.47
CA GLU A 113 28.18 -15.25 -14.50
C GLU A 113 29.21 -14.15 -14.78
N LEU A 114 29.07 -12.96 -14.16
CA LEU A 114 29.99 -11.87 -14.38
C LEU A 114 31.40 -12.20 -13.88
N PRO A 115 32.45 -11.75 -14.59
CA PRO A 115 33.81 -11.79 -14.08
C PRO A 115 33.93 -11.10 -12.72
N PRO A 116 34.87 -11.51 -11.85
CA PRO A 116 34.97 -10.97 -10.50
C PRO A 116 35.04 -9.44 -10.44
N GLU A 117 35.77 -8.79 -11.35
CA GLU A 117 35.88 -7.33 -11.37
C GLU A 117 34.55 -6.63 -11.67
N GLU A 118 33.75 -7.18 -12.58
CA GLU A 118 32.44 -6.64 -12.93
C GLU A 118 31.41 -6.93 -11.84
N PHE A 119 31.41 -8.15 -11.30
CA PHE A 119 30.54 -8.51 -10.17
C PHE A 119 30.75 -7.59 -8.97
N CYS A 120 32.00 -7.28 -8.60
CA CYS A 120 32.27 -6.43 -7.46
C CYS A 120 31.86 -4.95 -7.66
N LYS A 121 31.62 -4.53 -8.90
CA LYS A 121 31.04 -3.20 -9.24
C LYS A 121 29.51 -3.23 -9.22
N GLN A 122 28.89 -4.40 -9.24
CA GLN A 122 27.43 -4.52 -9.24
C GLN A 122 26.83 -3.96 -7.95
N GLY A 123 25.88 -3.04 -8.12
CA GLY A 123 25.09 -2.50 -7.03
C GLY A 123 23.83 -3.34 -6.78
N PHE A 124 23.34 -3.29 -5.55
CA PHE A 124 22.14 -4.00 -5.11
C PHE A 124 21.17 -3.07 -4.37
N VAL A 125 19.89 -3.38 -4.44
CA VAL A 125 18.84 -2.74 -3.65
C VAL A 125 18.11 -3.79 -2.82
N LEU A 126 17.98 -3.54 -1.53
CA LEU A 126 17.32 -4.42 -0.57
C LEU A 126 15.86 -4.02 -0.37
N GLY A 127 14.95 -4.88 -0.82
CA GLY A 127 13.54 -4.88 -0.41
C GLY A 127 13.38 -5.79 0.80
N LYS A 128 13.13 -5.22 1.99
CA LYS A 128 12.95 -5.98 3.23
C LYS A 128 11.58 -5.70 3.84
N ALA A 129 10.80 -6.76 3.97
CA ALA A 129 9.54 -6.77 4.69
C ALA A 129 9.70 -7.40 6.08
N SER A 130 8.81 -7.00 6.98
CA SER A 130 8.47 -7.70 8.20
C SER A 130 7.20 -8.53 7.98
N GLU A 131 6.91 -9.48 8.86
CA GLU A 131 5.67 -10.24 8.80
C GLU A 131 4.56 -9.56 9.62
N ALA A 132 4.25 -8.30 9.33
CA ALA A 132 3.09 -7.58 9.85
C ALA A 132 1.89 -7.67 8.89
N GLY A 133 1.31 -6.55 8.45
CA GLY A 133 0.20 -6.53 7.50
C GLY A 133 0.66 -6.72 6.06
N PHE A 134 0.04 -7.63 5.31
CA PHE A 134 0.48 -8.01 3.97
C PHE A 134 0.63 -6.82 3.02
N GLY A 135 -0.37 -5.94 2.93
CA GLY A 135 -0.36 -4.82 2.01
C GLY A 135 0.85 -3.89 2.18
N ASN A 136 1.04 -3.37 3.39
CA ASN A 136 2.13 -2.41 3.66
C ASN A 136 3.51 -3.04 3.51
N GLU A 137 3.64 -4.32 3.86
CA GLU A 137 4.91 -5.04 3.82
C GLU A 137 5.29 -5.43 2.39
N MET A 138 4.32 -5.78 1.55
CA MET A 138 4.56 -6.03 0.13
C MET A 138 5.06 -4.74 -0.57
N TYR A 139 4.51 -3.57 -0.24
CA TYR A 139 5.02 -2.30 -0.78
C TYR A 139 6.49 -2.02 -0.46
N LYS A 140 7.04 -2.51 0.65
CA LYS A 140 8.48 -2.39 0.95
C LYS A 140 9.33 -3.23 -0.01
N ILE A 141 8.85 -4.40 -0.39
CA ILE A 141 9.52 -5.26 -1.39
C ILE A 141 9.42 -4.61 -2.76
N LEU A 142 8.22 -4.20 -3.17
CA LEU A 142 7.98 -3.62 -4.49
C LEU A 142 8.67 -2.26 -4.66
N THR A 143 8.78 -1.46 -3.61
CA THR A 143 9.56 -0.21 -3.63
C THR A 143 11.06 -0.50 -3.81
N GLY A 144 11.57 -1.55 -3.17
CA GLY A 144 12.93 -2.03 -3.40
C GLY A 144 13.15 -2.46 -4.86
N ALA A 145 12.18 -3.14 -5.47
CA ALA A 145 12.22 -3.53 -6.88
C ALA A 145 12.13 -2.34 -7.84
N ALA A 146 11.23 -1.39 -7.59
CA ALA A 146 11.15 -0.15 -8.37
C ALA A 146 12.47 0.64 -8.31
N LEU A 147 13.07 0.74 -7.13
CA LEU A 147 14.34 1.41 -6.94
C LEU A 147 15.51 0.65 -7.60
N SER A 148 15.47 -0.69 -7.66
CA SER A 148 16.48 -1.49 -8.38
C SER A 148 16.49 -1.13 -9.86
N ILE A 149 15.31 -0.96 -10.47
CA ILE A 149 15.12 -0.51 -11.85
C ILE A 149 15.69 0.91 -12.03
N MET A 150 15.22 1.86 -11.21
CA MET A 150 15.64 3.26 -11.32
C MET A 150 17.15 3.45 -11.16
N LEU A 151 17.82 2.59 -10.39
CA LEU A 151 19.25 2.69 -10.12
C LEU A 151 20.12 1.76 -10.97
N ASN A 152 19.53 0.93 -11.84
CA ASN A 152 20.23 -0.15 -12.56
C ASN A 152 21.05 -1.03 -11.61
N ARG A 153 20.40 -1.51 -10.56
CA ARG A 153 20.97 -2.37 -9.53
C ARG A 153 20.19 -3.67 -9.44
N SER A 154 20.85 -4.72 -8.96
CA SER A 154 20.18 -6.00 -8.73
C SER A 154 19.26 -5.94 -7.49
N LEU A 155 18.12 -6.62 -7.56
CA LEU A 155 17.20 -6.72 -6.43
C LEU A 155 17.66 -7.79 -5.44
N ILE A 156 17.60 -7.47 -4.14
CA ILE A 156 17.67 -8.42 -3.03
C ILE A 156 16.33 -8.45 -2.32
N ILE A 157 15.74 -9.64 -2.16
CA ILE A 157 14.61 -9.84 -1.26
C ILE A 157 15.14 -10.32 0.10
N GLY A 158 14.89 -9.50 1.12
CA GLY A 158 15.45 -9.69 2.44
C GLY A 158 14.77 -10.82 3.22
N GLN A 159 15.48 -11.93 3.41
CA GLN A 159 15.03 -13.03 4.26
C GLN A 159 15.18 -12.71 5.76
N THR A 160 14.34 -13.33 6.60
CA THR A 160 14.43 -13.31 8.06
C THR A 160 14.59 -14.74 8.56
N ARG A 161 15.69 -15.03 9.26
CA ARG A 161 16.05 -16.39 9.71
C ARG A 161 16.08 -17.44 8.59
N GLY A 162 16.42 -17.01 7.36
CA GLY A 162 16.49 -17.88 6.19
C GLY A 162 15.18 -18.01 5.40
N ASN A 163 14.07 -17.50 5.93
CA ASN A 163 12.77 -17.57 5.27
C ASN A 163 12.45 -16.27 4.52
N PHE A 164 11.84 -16.40 3.35
CA PHE A 164 11.25 -15.26 2.66
C PHE A 164 10.03 -14.75 3.43
N PRO A 165 9.78 -13.43 3.41
CA PRO A 165 8.57 -12.88 4.03
C PRO A 165 7.34 -13.52 3.38
N PHE A 166 6.42 -14.08 4.18
CA PHE A 166 5.23 -14.77 3.67
C PHE A 166 5.51 -16.02 2.81
N GLY A 167 6.71 -16.60 2.91
CA GLY A 167 7.12 -17.76 2.09
C GLY A 167 6.27 -19.03 2.26
N GLU A 168 5.45 -19.11 3.32
CA GLU A 168 4.47 -20.18 3.52
C GLU A 168 3.24 -20.07 2.60
N HIS A 169 3.02 -18.89 2.00
CA HIS A 169 1.84 -18.58 1.20
C HIS A 169 2.21 -18.04 -0.20
N ILE A 170 3.36 -17.37 -0.32
CA ILE A 170 3.88 -16.78 -1.55
C ILE A 170 5.15 -17.49 -2.00
N SER A 171 5.18 -17.84 -3.29
CA SER A 171 6.38 -18.25 -4.00
C SER A 171 7.03 -17.04 -4.64
N TYR A 172 8.33 -16.85 -4.39
CA TYR A 172 9.13 -15.78 -5.00
C TYR A 172 9.86 -16.31 -6.24
N SER A 173 9.85 -15.54 -7.31
CA SER A 173 10.57 -15.89 -8.55
C SER A 173 12.09 -15.69 -8.40
N GLU A 174 12.84 -16.23 -9.36
CA GLU A 174 14.31 -16.20 -9.36
C GLU A 174 14.91 -14.87 -9.85
N VAL A 175 14.10 -13.82 -10.00
CA VAL A 175 14.55 -12.50 -10.48
C VAL A 175 15.29 -11.68 -9.41
N ALA A 176 15.35 -12.17 -8.17
CA ALA A 176 15.98 -11.50 -7.05
C ALA A 176 17.00 -12.38 -6.33
N PHE A 177 18.02 -11.75 -5.79
CA PHE A 177 19.00 -12.38 -4.91
C PHE A 177 18.47 -12.51 -3.48
N THR A 178 19.09 -13.42 -2.73
CA THR A 178 19.06 -13.35 -1.26
C THR A 178 20.27 -12.62 -0.71
N LEU A 179 20.15 -12.00 0.46
CA LEU A 179 21.31 -11.39 1.12
C LEU A 179 22.40 -12.44 1.46
N LYS A 180 22.01 -13.69 1.73
CA LYS A 180 22.94 -14.80 1.98
C LYS A 180 23.77 -15.12 0.74
N GLU A 181 23.13 -15.17 -0.42
CA GLU A 181 23.76 -15.40 -1.71
C GLU A 181 24.74 -14.27 -2.08
N VAL A 182 24.32 -13.01 -1.98
CA VAL A 182 25.21 -11.86 -2.25
C VAL A 182 26.44 -11.89 -1.36
N LYS A 183 26.30 -12.24 -0.07
CA LYS A 183 27.46 -12.42 0.83
C LYS A 183 28.42 -13.51 0.35
N HIS A 184 27.89 -14.62 -0.17
CA HIS A 184 28.69 -15.72 -0.68
C HIS A 184 29.46 -15.31 -1.93
N LEU A 185 28.76 -14.74 -2.92
CA LEU A 185 29.38 -14.28 -4.17
C LEU A 185 30.39 -13.15 -3.95
N TRP A 186 30.15 -12.25 -2.99
CA TRP A 186 31.10 -11.19 -2.61
C TRP A 186 32.43 -11.75 -2.09
N ARG A 187 32.38 -12.89 -1.38
CA ARG A 187 33.58 -13.59 -0.88
C ARG A 187 34.26 -14.37 -2.01
N GLN A 188 33.49 -15.12 -2.79
CA GLN A 188 33.97 -15.92 -3.91
C GLN A 188 34.75 -15.07 -4.92
N ASN A 189 34.26 -13.87 -5.23
CA ASN A 189 34.90 -12.93 -6.16
C ASN A 189 35.99 -12.05 -5.53
N ASN A 190 36.35 -12.28 -4.25
CA ASN A 190 37.35 -11.51 -3.51
C ASN A 190 37.11 -9.99 -3.52
N CYS A 191 35.84 -9.56 -3.49
CA CYS A 191 35.47 -8.15 -3.60
C CYS A 191 35.95 -7.32 -2.41
N THR A 192 36.08 -7.92 -1.22
CA THR A 192 36.53 -7.22 -0.01
C THR A 192 37.92 -6.59 -0.18
N THR A 193 38.83 -7.30 -0.83
CA THR A 193 40.22 -6.88 -1.00
C THR A 193 40.35 -5.78 -2.06
N LYS A 194 39.50 -5.83 -3.10
CA LYS A 194 39.57 -4.93 -4.26
C LYS A 194 38.65 -3.70 -4.17
N HIS A 195 37.46 -3.85 -3.57
CA HIS A 195 36.38 -2.85 -3.58
C HIS A 195 35.87 -2.51 -2.17
N GLY A 196 36.43 -3.12 -1.13
CA GLY A 196 36.08 -2.85 0.27
C GLY A 196 34.90 -3.67 0.79
N LYS A 197 34.45 -3.32 2.00
CA LYS A 197 33.46 -4.10 2.74
C LYS A 197 32.09 -4.03 2.08
N LEU A 198 31.36 -5.15 2.14
CA LEU A 198 29.93 -5.18 1.80
C LEU A 198 29.14 -4.43 2.89
N LEU A 199 28.70 -3.22 2.55
CA LEU A 199 27.95 -2.31 3.43
C LEU A 199 26.56 -2.02 2.84
N ILE A 200 25.59 -1.87 3.75
CA ILE A 200 24.24 -1.40 3.41
C ILE A 200 24.16 0.08 3.76
N ARG A 201 23.85 0.96 2.80
CA ARG A 201 23.40 2.32 3.08
C ARG A 201 21.89 2.28 3.34
N THR A 202 21.47 2.80 4.48
CA THR A 202 20.05 2.91 4.84
C THR A 202 19.56 4.33 4.67
N ASP A 203 18.36 4.48 4.16
CA ASP A 203 17.65 5.76 4.07
C ASP A 203 16.22 5.53 4.59
N ASP A 204 15.81 6.26 5.64
CA ASP A 204 14.55 6.02 6.34
C ASP A 204 13.50 7.05 5.94
N PHE A 205 12.59 6.62 5.06
CA PHE A 205 11.55 7.45 4.49
C PHE A 205 10.63 8.05 5.57
N GLU A 206 10.38 7.35 6.68
CA GLU A 206 9.49 7.84 7.74
C GLU A 206 10.10 8.96 8.58
N LYS A 207 11.40 9.21 8.42
CA LYS A 207 12.16 10.23 9.15
C LYS A 207 12.65 11.32 8.20
N PRO A 208 11.91 12.44 8.02
CA PRO A 208 12.25 13.50 7.07
C PRO A 208 13.65 14.09 7.27
N ALA A 209 14.11 14.16 8.52
CA ALA A 209 15.46 14.63 8.87
C ALA A 209 16.58 13.67 8.42
N GLU A 210 16.28 12.37 8.23
CA GLU A 210 17.26 11.33 7.94
C GLU A 210 17.25 10.84 6.49
N THR A 211 16.19 11.13 5.75
CA THR A 211 16.03 10.70 4.35
C THR A 211 16.65 11.67 3.35
N ASN A 212 17.27 11.12 2.31
CA ASN A 212 17.87 11.86 1.20
C ASN A 212 17.09 11.67 -0.11
N VAL A 213 15.82 11.21 -0.04
CA VAL A 213 15.00 10.86 -1.21
C VAL A 213 14.81 12.02 -2.20
N LEU A 214 14.73 13.26 -1.73
CA LEU A 214 14.58 14.46 -2.60
C LEU A 214 15.90 15.17 -2.92
N CYS A 215 16.90 15.08 -2.04
CA CYS A 215 18.05 15.98 -2.05
C CYS A 215 19.36 15.34 -2.53
N SER A 216 19.41 14.03 -2.74
CA SER A 216 20.63 13.33 -3.14
C SER A 216 20.46 12.59 -4.45
N ASN A 217 21.56 12.43 -5.19
CA ASN A 217 21.61 11.58 -6.37
C ASN A 217 21.98 10.15 -5.96
N TRP A 218 20.99 9.26 -5.88
CA TRP A 218 21.22 7.89 -5.40
C TRP A 218 22.01 7.04 -6.39
N ARG A 219 22.05 7.42 -7.67
CA ARG A 219 22.90 6.77 -8.68
C ARG A 219 24.39 7.00 -8.43
N SER A 220 24.78 8.06 -7.71
CA SER A 220 26.19 8.32 -7.38
C SER A 220 26.64 7.63 -6.08
N TRP A 221 25.75 6.96 -5.36
CA TRP A 221 26.07 6.32 -4.08
C TRP A 221 26.99 5.11 -4.28
N LYS A 222 28.16 5.15 -3.66
CA LYS A 222 29.19 4.10 -3.79
C LYS A 222 28.89 2.84 -2.99
N GLN A 223 27.93 2.87 -2.07
CA GLN A 223 27.64 1.72 -1.21
C GLN A 223 27.06 0.58 -2.05
N PRO A 224 27.55 -0.67 -1.89
CA PRO A 224 27.11 -1.78 -2.71
C PRO A 224 25.62 -2.08 -2.55
N ILE A 225 25.09 -2.02 -1.34
CA ILE A 225 23.67 -2.27 -1.06
C ILE A 225 22.99 -0.99 -0.59
N ILE A 226 21.82 -0.68 -1.15
CA ILE A 226 20.94 0.40 -0.70
C ILE A 226 19.68 -0.22 -0.09
N TRP A 227 19.23 0.30 1.04
CA TRP A 227 17.97 -0.09 1.67
C TRP A 227 17.13 1.15 1.98
N PHE A 228 16.06 1.32 1.21
CA PHE A 228 15.05 2.36 1.46
C PHE A 228 14.00 1.81 2.43
N GLN A 229 13.92 2.38 3.63
CA GLN A 229 13.06 1.92 4.72
C GLN A 229 11.81 2.79 4.81
N GLY A 230 10.76 2.29 5.50
CA GLY A 230 9.58 3.10 5.82
C GLY A 230 8.60 3.31 4.65
N THR A 231 8.79 2.66 3.52
CA THR A 231 7.93 2.80 2.33
C THR A 231 6.77 1.80 2.36
N THR A 232 5.66 2.17 3.02
CA THR A 232 4.52 1.27 3.29
C THR A 232 3.41 1.30 2.25
N ASP A 233 3.53 2.13 1.23
CA ASP A 233 2.50 2.40 0.23
C ASP A 233 3.16 2.80 -1.10
N ALA A 234 2.32 3.07 -2.10
CA ALA A 234 2.75 3.44 -3.44
C ALA A 234 3.45 4.81 -3.51
N VAL A 235 3.29 5.70 -2.52
CA VAL A 235 3.75 7.10 -2.61
C VAL A 235 5.22 7.25 -2.21
N GLY A 236 5.73 6.42 -1.29
CA GLY A 236 7.13 6.49 -0.85
C GLY A 236 8.15 6.46 -2.01
N ALA A 237 7.97 5.57 -2.99
CA ALA A 237 8.85 5.49 -4.17
C ALA A 237 8.67 6.67 -5.13
N GLN A 238 7.50 7.30 -5.15
CA GLN A 238 7.20 8.40 -6.07
C GLN A 238 7.84 9.72 -5.64
N PHE A 239 8.36 9.83 -4.42
CA PHE A 239 9.10 11.01 -3.98
C PHE A 239 10.26 11.36 -4.92
N PHE A 240 10.85 10.36 -5.56
CA PHE A 240 11.91 10.59 -6.54
C PHE A 240 11.45 11.41 -7.76
N LEU A 241 10.16 11.49 -8.09
CA LEU A 241 9.63 12.36 -9.16
C LEU A 241 9.97 13.84 -8.93
N LYS A 242 10.17 14.26 -7.68
CA LYS A 242 10.54 15.62 -7.28
C LYS A 242 11.97 15.71 -6.73
N ASN A 243 12.80 14.71 -7.00
CA ASN A 243 14.22 14.79 -6.63
C ASN A 243 14.89 15.95 -7.40
N ILE A 244 15.72 16.73 -6.71
CA ILE A 244 16.37 17.91 -7.31
C ILE A 244 17.42 17.56 -8.38
N HIS A 245 17.87 16.30 -8.42
CA HIS A 245 18.83 15.80 -9.38
C HIS A 245 18.11 15.19 -10.59
N PRO A 246 18.32 15.76 -11.81
CA PRO A 246 17.62 15.29 -13.02
C PRO A 246 17.78 13.80 -13.30
N GLN A 247 18.94 13.21 -12.97
CA GLN A 247 19.17 11.77 -13.19
C GLN A 247 18.23 10.89 -12.37
N MET A 248 17.82 11.35 -11.19
CA MET A 248 16.88 10.62 -10.32
C MET A 248 15.44 10.90 -10.72
N SER A 249 15.08 12.17 -10.96
CA SER A 249 13.72 12.52 -11.37
C SER A 249 13.35 11.92 -12.71
N ASN A 250 14.26 11.92 -13.70
CA ASN A 250 14.00 11.32 -15.01
C ASN A 250 13.81 9.80 -14.92
N ALA A 251 14.61 9.12 -14.08
CA ALA A 251 14.44 7.68 -13.83
C ALA A 251 13.10 7.36 -13.16
N ALA A 252 12.65 8.24 -12.26
CA ALA A 252 11.34 8.12 -11.63
C ALA A 252 10.21 8.37 -12.64
N VAL A 253 10.33 9.37 -13.52
CA VAL A 253 9.36 9.66 -14.59
C VAL A 253 9.24 8.48 -15.55
N GLU A 254 10.36 7.89 -15.95
CA GLU A 254 10.38 6.72 -16.83
C GLU A 254 9.60 5.54 -16.24
N LEU A 255 9.62 5.37 -14.92
CA LEU A 255 8.91 4.27 -14.25
C LEU A 255 7.48 4.64 -13.85
N PHE A 256 7.24 5.81 -13.26
CA PHE A 256 5.97 6.19 -12.62
C PHE A 256 5.09 7.12 -13.46
N GLY A 257 5.58 7.57 -14.62
CA GLY A 257 4.90 8.53 -15.49
C GLY A 257 5.21 9.98 -15.15
N GLN A 258 4.80 10.88 -16.05
CA GLN A 258 5.04 12.32 -15.93
C GLN A 258 4.11 12.95 -14.89
N PRO A 259 4.63 13.75 -13.93
CA PRO A 259 3.82 14.56 -13.05
C PRO A 259 2.87 15.48 -13.82
N GLY A 260 1.62 15.60 -13.37
CA GLY A 260 0.58 16.41 -14.01
C GLY A 260 -0.19 15.70 -15.13
N TYR A 261 0.31 14.57 -15.64
CA TYR A 261 -0.36 13.83 -16.73
C TYR A 261 -0.93 12.49 -16.26
N LEU A 262 -2.06 12.57 -15.54
CA LEU A 262 -2.65 11.44 -14.81
C LEU A 262 -3.09 10.27 -15.70
N ARG A 263 -3.53 10.52 -16.94
CA ARG A 263 -3.95 9.49 -17.90
C ARG A 263 -2.82 8.56 -18.36
N SER A 264 -1.56 8.97 -18.16
CA SER A 264 -0.37 8.19 -18.55
C SER A 264 0.26 7.38 -17.41
N ARG A 265 -0.38 7.31 -16.24
CA ARG A 265 0.26 6.67 -15.08
C ARG A 265 0.22 5.15 -15.21
N PRO A 266 1.37 4.46 -15.25
CA PRO A 266 1.42 3.01 -15.43
C PRO A 266 1.12 2.25 -14.13
N ASN A 267 0.66 1.01 -14.26
CA ASN A 267 0.46 0.05 -13.17
C ASN A 267 1.79 -0.61 -12.75
N VAL A 268 2.76 0.19 -12.28
CA VAL A 268 4.12 -0.28 -11.93
C VAL A 268 4.09 -1.43 -10.92
N PHE A 269 3.33 -1.25 -9.84
CA PHE A 269 3.32 -2.20 -8.74
C PHE A 269 2.63 -3.52 -9.10
N GLY A 270 1.57 -3.47 -9.91
CA GLY A 270 0.95 -4.66 -10.49
C GLY A 270 1.90 -5.46 -11.37
N GLU A 271 2.59 -4.79 -12.29
CA GLU A 271 3.56 -5.44 -13.19
C GLU A 271 4.78 -6.00 -12.44
N LEU A 272 5.23 -5.33 -11.37
CA LEU A 272 6.26 -5.86 -10.48
C LEU A 272 5.78 -7.10 -9.71
N MET A 273 4.57 -7.07 -9.15
CA MET A 273 4.03 -8.25 -8.45
C MET A 273 3.93 -9.45 -9.39
N ARG A 274 3.43 -9.24 -10.60
CA ARG A 274 3.27 -10.29 -11.63
C ARG A 274 4.56 -11.06 -11.92
N ILE A 275 5.73 -10.43 -11.84
CA ILE A 275 7.01 -11.12 -12.05
C ILE A 275 7.66 -11.61 -10.75
N ILE A 276 7.40 -10.95 -9.60
CA ILE A 276 8.09 -11.26 -8.33
C ILE A 276 7.40 -12.37 -7.55
N ILE A 277 6.06 -12.41 -7.54
CA ILE A 277 5.29 -13.28 -6.67
C ILE A 277 4.30 -14.15 -7.43
N SER A 278 4.10 -15.37 -6.94
CA SER A 278 3.00 -16.27 -7.32
C SER A 278 2.44 -16.96 -6.06
N PRO A 279 1.21 -17.49 -6.11
CA PRO A 279 0.71 -18.29 -5.00
C PRO A 279 1.54 -19.57 -4.86
N THR A 280 1.75 -20.01 -3.62
CA THR A 280 2.23 -21.38 -3.37
C THR A 280 1.19 -22.40 -3.82
N LYS A 281 1.61 -23.65 -4.04
CA LYS A 281 0.71 -24.74 -4.44
C LYS A 281 -0.52 -24.87 -3.53
N ASN A 282 -0.35 -24.78 -2.21
CA ASN A 282 -1.46 -24.92 -1.26
C ASN A 282 -2.46 -23.75 -1.34
N VAL A 283 -1.97 -22.53 -1.58
CA VAL A 283 -2.82 -21.36 -1.77
C VAL A 283 -3.55 -21.45 -3.12
N GLU A 284 -2.85 -21.87 -4.16
CA GLU A 284 -3.40 -22.10 -5.50
C GLU A 284 -4.49 -23.18 -5.49
N GLU A 285 -4.30 -24.27 -4.74
CA GLU A 285 -5.34 -25.29 -4.51
C GLU A 285 -6.59 -24.72 -3.83
N ALA A 286 -6.43 -23.84 -2.84
CA ALA A 286 -7.56 -23.18 -2.18
C ALA A 286 -8.29 -22.21 -3.10
N VAL A 287 -7.56 -21.43 -3.92
CA VAL A 287 -8.16 -20.56 -4.94
C VAL A 287 -8.98 -21.39 -5.94
N ASN A 288 -8.40 -22.47 -6.47
CA ASN A 288 -9.07 -23.33 -7.44
C ASN A 288 -10.26 -24.09 -6.83
N TRP A 289 -10.21 -24.40 -5.54
CA TRP A 289 -11.36 -24.96 -4.81
C TRP A 289 -12.55 -23.99 -4.78
N VAL A 290 -12.31 -22.69 -4.53
CA VAL A 290 -13.39 -21.67 -4.56
C VAL A 290 -13.96 -21.52 -5.97
N LEU A 291 -13.11 -21.55 -7.00
CA LEU A 291 -13.57 -21.42 -8.38
C LEU A 291 -14.41 -22.62 -8.85
N GLY A 292 -14.22 -23.80 -8.24
CA GLY A 292 -14.98 -25.01 -8.54
C GLY A 292 -14.81 -25.51 -9.98
N GLY A 293 -13.69 -25.19 -10.63
CA GLY A 293 -13.47 -25.43 -12.06
C GLY A 293 -14.19 -24.46 -12.99
N GLY A 294 -14.90 -23.46 -12.45
CA GLY A 294 -15.49 -22.36 -13.22
C GLY A 294 -14.48 -21.29 -13.64
N PRO A 295 -14.90 -20.33 -14.47
CA PRO A 295 -14.03 -19.28 -15.01
C PRO A 295 -13.57 -18.27 -13.95
N ASP A 296 -12.51 -17.52 -14.21
CA ASP A 296 -12.11 -16.44 -13.29
C ASP A 296 -13.22 -15.39 -13.06
N PRO A 297 -13.27 -14.75 -11.88
CA PRO A 297 -14.32 -13.82 -11.50
C PRO A 297 -14.31 -12.55 -12.37
N ASP A 298 -15.49 -11.97 -12.58
CA ASP A 298 -15.64 -10.76 -13.39
C ASP A 298 -15.30 -9.51 -12.56
N ILE A 299 -15.80 -9.46 -11.33
CA ILE A 299 -15.70 -8.31 -10.43
C ILE A 299 -15.27 -8.78 -9.04
N VAL A 300 -14.51 -7.94 -8.34
CA VAL A 300 -14.25 -8.09 -6.90
C VAL A 300 -14.92 -6.97 -6.13
N LEU A 301 -15.58 -7.32 -5.04
CA LEU A 301 -15.92 -6.39 -3.97
C LEU A 301 -15.02 -6.65 -2.75
N HIS A 302 -14.14 -5.71 -2.45
CA HIS A 302 -13.36 -5.70 -1.21
C HIS A 302 -13.97 -4.70 -0.22
N MET A 303 -14.35 -5.17 0.96
CA MET A 303 -14.97 -4.36 2.01
C MET A 303 -14.08 -4.30 3.26
N ARG A 304 -13.59 -3.11 3.60
CA ARG A 304 -12.82 -2.86 4.85
C ARG A 304 -13.72 -2.30 5.94
N MET A 305 -14.12 -3.16 6.86
CA MET A 305 -15.27 -2.91 7.72
C MET A 305 -14.92 -2.91 9.20
N LEU A 306 -13.73 -3.39 9.59
CA LEU A 306 -13.20 -3.28 10.96
C LEU A 306 -14.22 -3.77 12.00
N MET A 307 -14.80 -4.95 11.74
CA MET A 307 -15.83 -5.59 12.57
C MET A 307 -17.18 -4.84 12.65
N ASN A 308 -17.41 -3.85 11.79
CA ASN A 308 -18.68 -3.11 11.70
C ASN A 308 -19.62 -3.70 10.62
N ARG A 309 -20.93 -3.49 10.77
CA ARG A 309 -22.01 -3.92 9.84
C ARG A 309 -22.79 -2.72 9.30
N SER A 310 -22.06 -1.73 8.79
CA SER A 310 -22.65 -0.45 8.37
C SER A 310 -23.52 -0.63 7.12
N VAL A 311 -24.85 -0.49 7.29
CA VAL A 311 -25.85 -0.56 6.21
C VAL A 311 -25.54 0.43 5.09
N ARG A 312 -25.20 1.67 5.44
CA ARG A 312 -24.87 2.72 4.48
C ARG A 312 -23.65 2.37 3.61
N ALA A 313 -22.66 1.69 4.18
CA ALA A 313 -21.47 1.26 3.43
C ALA A 313 -21.82 0.14 2.45
N VAL A 314 -22.71 -0.77 2.85
CA VAL A 314 -23.24 -1.83 2.00
C VAL A 314 -24.05 -1.26 0.84
N GLN A 315 -24.98 -0.34 1.12
CA GLN A 315 -25.78 0.31 0.08
C GLN A 315 -24.89 1.04 -0.94
N ALA A 316 -23.93 1.84 -0.48
CA ALA A 316 -22.99 2.49 -1.38
C ALA A 316 -22.21 1.49 -2.25
N ALA A 317 -21.76 0.38 -1.67
CA ALA A 317 -21.04 -0.67 -2.39
C ALA A 317 -21.92 -1.36 -3.44
N LEU A 318 -23.17 -1.68 -3.10
CA LEU A 318 -24.13 -2.27 -4.02
C LEU A 318 -24.45 -1.33 -5.19
N SER A 319 -24.71 -0.05 -4.92
CA SER A 319 -24.92 0.95 -5.98
C SER A 319 -23.69 1.08 -6.89
N CYS A 320 -22.49 1.04 -6.32
CA CYS A 320 -21.24 1.09 -7.09
C CYS A 320 -21.07 -0.17 -7.97
N ILE A 321 -21.37 -1.35 -7.44
CA ILE A 321 -21.40 -2.61 -8.22
C ILE A 321 -22.40 -2.51 -9.36
N GLN A 322 -23.62 -2.05 -9.12
CA GLN A 322 -24.64 -1.91 -10.17
C GLN A 322 -24.17 -0.95 -11.27
N LYS A 323 -23.53 0.17 -10.91
CA LYS A 323 -22.94 1.11 -11.88
C LYS A 323 -21.87 0.44 -12.74
N VAL A 324 -21.00 -0.37 -12.14
CA VAL A 324 -19.94 -1.12 -12.84
C VAL A 324 -20.53 -2.25 -13.71
N VAL A 325 -21.51 -3.01 -13.20
CA VAL A 325 -22.16 -4.08 -13.96
C VAL A 325 -22.83 -3.51 -15.21
N ARG A 326 -23.55 -2.39 -15.09
CA ARG A 326 -24.15 -1.67 -16.23
C ARG A 326 -23.15 -1.26 -17.30
N SER A 327 -21.91 -0.93 -16.94
CA SER A 327 -20.88 -0.61 -17.95
C SER A 327 -20.39 -1.82 -18.76
N TYR A 328 -20.69 -3.05 -18.29
CA TYR A 328 -20.28 -4.31 -18.92
C TYR A 328 -21.45 -5.24 -19.25
N GLU A 329 -22.70 -4.80 -19.05
CA GLU A 329 -23.93 -5.59 -19.21
C GLU A 329 -24.08 -6.20 -20.60
N SER A 330 -23.57 -5.54 -21.65
CA SER A 330 -23.58 -6.09 -23.01
C SER A 330 -22.63 -7.27 -23.24
N LYS A 331 -21.73 -7.55 -22.29
CA LYS A 331 -20.67 -8.57 -22.40
C LYS A 331 -20.82 -9.73 -21.41
N VAL A 332 -21.57 -9.55 -20.32
CA VAL A 332 -21.65 -10.52 -19.22
C VAL A 332 -23.12 -10.71 -18.84
N GLY A 333 -23.64 -11.93 -18.96
CA GLY A 333 -25.02 -12.25 -18.59
C GLY A 333 -25.26 -12.11 -17.08
N ARG A 334 -24.72 -13.06 -16.30
CA ARG A 334 -24.76 -13.02 -14.83
C ARG A 334 -23.32 -12.98 -14.29
N PRO A 335 -22.84 -11.84 -13.76
CA PRO A 335 -21.44 -11.69 -13.37
C PRO A 335 -21.08 -12.55 -12.16
N ARG A 336 -19.84 -13.05 -12.14
CA ARG A 336 -19.24 -13.69 -10.96
C ARG A 336 -18.53 -12.63 -10.11
N ILE A 337 -18.99 -12.43 -8.88
CA ILE A 337 -18.48 -11.45 -7.94
C ILE A 337 -17.75 -12.15 -6.79
N VAL A 338 -16.45 -11.89 -6.64
CA VAL A 338 -15.69 -12.31 -5.46
C VAL A 338 -15.87 -11.28 -4.34
N LEU A 339 -16.24 -11.75 -3.16
CA LEU A 339 -16.45 -10.92 -1.99
C LEU A 339 -15.36 -11.18 -0.92
N VAL A 340 -14.59 -10.13 -0.63
CA VAL A 340 -13.51 -10.14 0.37
C VAL A 340 -13.83 -9.13 1.47
N SER A 341 -13.74 -9.54 2.73
CA SER A 341 -13.99 -8.67 3.89
C SER A 341 -13.23 -9.13 5.12
N ASP A 342 -12.76 -8.19 5.92
CA ASP A 342 -12.22 -8.44 7.26
C ASP A 342 -13.31 -8.73 8.32
N THR A 343 -14.58 -8.56 7.95
CA THR A 343 -15.75 -8.81 8.81
C THR A 343 -16.58 -9.98 8.26
N PRO A 344 -16.47 -11.20 8.82
CA PRO A 344 -17.21 -12.37 8.32
C PRO A 344 -18.74 -12.25 8.42
N SER A 345 -19.26 -11.57 9.45
CA SER A 345 -20.71 -11.36 9.59
C SER A 345 -21.29 -10.53 8.43
N LEU A 346 -20.49 -9.63 7.86
CA LEU A 346 -20.90 -8.85 6.69
C LEU A 346 -21.06 -9.71 5.44
N ILE A 347 -20.21 -10.72 5.27
CA ILE A 347 -20.29 -11.65 4.13
C ILE A 347 -21.69 -12.28 4.09
N LYS A 348 -22.18 -12.73 5.24
CA LYS A 348 -23.53 -13.33 5.37
C LYS A 348 -24.64 -12.34 5.05
N ASP A 349 -24.46 -11.06 5.41
CA ASP A 349 -25.46 -10.02 5.17
C ASP A 349 -25.56 -9.63 3.69
N ILE A 350 -24.41 -9.44 3.02
CA ILE A 350 -24.38 -8.89 1.65
C ILE A 350 -24.55 -9.97 0.56
N THR A 351 -24.21 -11.22 0.86
CA THR A 351 -24.30 -12.33 -0.11
C THR A 351 -25.69 -12.48 -0.71
N PRO A 352 -26.80 -12.53 0.07
CA PRO A 352 -28.14 -12.66 -0.50
C PRO A 352 -28.50 -11.53 -1.47
N MET A 353 -28.10 -10.29 -1.16
CA MET A 353 -28.37 -9.11 -2.00
C MET A 353 -27.62 -9.17 -3.33
N LEU A 354 -26.36 -9.63 -3.32
CA LEU A 354 -25.58 -9.82 -4.54
C LEU A 354 -26.10 -11.02 -5.35
N GLN A 355 -26.58 -12.07 -4.68
CA GLN A 355 -27.18 -13.24 -5.33
C GLN A 355 -28.49 -12.93 -6.07
N GLU A 356 -29.07 -11.75 -5.94
CA GLU A 356 -30.21 -11.35 -6.77
C GLU A 356 -29.81 -11.21 -8.24
N PHE A 357 -28.59 -10.72 -8.52
CA PHE A 357 -28.14 -10.40 -9.88
C PHE A 357 -26.76 -10.98 -10.27
N ALA A 358 -26.04 -11.62 -9.35
CA ALA A 358 -24.70 -12.15 -9.58
C ALA A 358 -24.53 -13.58 -9.02
N GLU A 359 -23.50 -14.28 -9.49
CA GLU A 359 -22.95 -15.44 -8.77
C GLU A 359 -21.92 -14.91 -7.75
N VAL A 360 -22.06 -15.29 -6.48
CA VAL A 360 -21.17 -14.79 -5.42
C VAL A 360 -20.17 -15.86 -5.04
N LEU A 361 -18.89 -15.50 -5.13
CA LEU A 361 -17.77 -16.32 -4.70
C LEU A 361 -17.18 -15.74 -3.41
N HIS A 362 -16.96 -16.61 -2.44
CA HIS A 362 -16.31 -16.26 -1.19
C HIS A 362 -15.50 -17.45 -0.71
N PHE A 363 -14.31 -17.20 -0.19
CA PHE A 363 -13.52 -18.25 0.40
C PHE A 363 -13.96 -18.54 1.84
N ASP A 364 -14.80 -19.56 1.98
CA ASP A 364 -15.16 -20.11 3.28
C ASP A 364 -14.05 -21.04 3.80
N TYR A 365 -13.13 -20.47 4.57
CA TYR A 365 -11.99 -21.18 5.12
C TYR A 365 -12.36 -22.27 6.14
N GLU A 366 -13.56 -22.23 6.73
CA GLU A 366 -14.01 -23.21 7.73
C GLU A 366 -14.39 -24.55 7.08
N THR A 367 -14.89 -24.50 5.85
CA THR A 367 -15.28 -25.70 5.09
C THR A 367 -14.15 -26.25 4.22
N PHE A 368 -13.06 -25.50 4.04
CA PHE A 368 -11.91 -25.91 3.24
C PHE A 368 -11.11 -27.04 3.91
N LYS A 369 -11.12 -28.23 3.28
CA LYS A 369 -10.43 -29.42 3.80
C LYS A 369 -8.95 -29.54 3.39
N GLY A 370 -8.46 -28.67 2.51
CA GLY A 370 -7.08 -28.74 2.00
C GLY A 370 -6.01 -28.54 3.07
N ASN A 371 -4.77 -28.86 2.71
CA ASN A 371 -3.63 -28.79 3.61
C ASN A 371 -2.89 -27.46 3.44
N ILE A 372 -3.23 -26.47 4.26
CA ILE A 372 -2.42 -25.25 4.37
C ILE A 372 -1.59 -25.41 5.64
N SER A 373 -0.27 -25.39 5.44
CA SER A 373 0.73 -25.39 6.51
C SER A 373 0.32 -24.38 7.58
N ASN A 374 0.22 -24.83 8.84
CA ASN A 374 -0.32 -24.10 9.99
C ASN A 374 -1.86 -23.92 10.06
N LYS A 375 -2.65 -25.00 9.97
CA LYS A 375 -4.03 -25.00 10.54
C LYS A 375 -4.06 -24.62 12.04
N ASN A 376 -2.94 -24.80 12.73
CA ASN A 376 -2.71 -24.35 14.11
C ASN A 376 -1.86 -23.07 14.12
N GLY A 377 -2.41 -21.96 13.61
CA GLY A 377 -1.77 -20.64 13.75
C GLY A 377 -1.79 -20.20 15.21
N GLY A 378 -0.63 -19.93 15.80
CA GLY A 378 -0.50 -19.47 17.18
C GLY A 378 -1.36 -18.24 17.51
N HIS A 379 -1.72 -18.08 18.79
CA HIS A 379 -2.63 -17.04 19.31
C HIS A 379 -2.53 -15.70 18.56
N GLN A 380 -3.59 -15.39 17.79
CA GLN A 380 -3.73 -14.11 17.14
C GLN A 380 -3.96 -13.05 18.23
N LEU A 381 -3.00 -12.15 18.40
CA LEU A 381 -3.08 -11.08 19.41
C LEU A 381 -4.36 -10.26 19.21
N ASP A 382 -5.09 -9.94 20.29
CA ASP A 382 -6.41 -9.28 20.24
C ASP A 382 -6.46 -8.02 19.36
N PHE A 383 -5.37 -7.25 19.30
CA PHE A 383 -5.31 -6.05 18.45
C PHE A 383 -5.33 -6.39 16.96
N ARG A 384 -4.75 -7.53 16.55
CA ARG A 384 -4.73 -8.00 15.15
C ARG A 384 -6.09 -8.56 14.75
N VAL A 385 -6.85 -9.12 15.68
CA VAL A 385 -8.23 -9.53 15.40
C VAL A 385 -9.11 -8.30 15.13
N LYS A 386 -8.94 -7.23 15.92
CA LYS A 386 -9.66 -5.97 15.71
C LYS A 386 -9.28 -5.25 14.41
N ASP A 387 -8.00 -5.34 14.02
CA ASP A 387 -7.54 -4.69 12.80
C ASP A 387 -7.70 -5.58 11.57
N TRP A 388 -7.33 -6.86 11.56
CA TRP A 388 -7.31 -7.71 10.36
C TRP A 388 -8.49 -8.66 10.23
N GLY A 389 -9.36 -8.70 11.24
CA GLY A 389 -10.43 -9.68 11.32
C GLY A 389 -10.00 -10.96 12.05
N PRO A 390 -10.96 -11.85 12.37
CA PRO A 390 -10.74 -13.06 13.16
C PRO A 390 -10.19 -14.23 12.34
N ALA A 391 -10.21 -14.12 11.01
CA ALA A 391 -9.75 -15.19 10.14
C ALA A 391 -8.24 -15.44 10.32
N PRO A 392 -7.79 -16.71 10.21
CA PRO A 392 -6.37 -17.02 10.17
C PRO A 392 -5.66 -16.26 9.05
N ARG A 393 -4.42 -15.86 9.29
CA ARG A 393 -3.67 -15.00 8.36
C ARG A 393 -3.57 -15.56 6.93
N TRP A 394 -3.47 -16.88 6.77
CA TRP A 394 -3.34 -17.53 5.47
C TRP A 394 -4.57 -17.31 4.58
N VAL A 395 -5.75 -17.08 5.17
CA VAL A 395 -7.01 -16.78 4.45
C VAL A 395 -6.85 -15.52 3.60
N ALA A 396 -6.17 -14.50 4.14
CA ALA A 396 -5.89 -13.27 3.41
C ALA A 396 -4.99 -13.50 2.17
N PHE A 397 -4.23 -14.59 2.08
CA PHE A 397 -3.46 -14.88 0.86
C PHE A 397 -4.34 -15.57 -0.18
N VAL A 398 -5.25 -16.45 0.24
CA VAL A 398 -6.24 -17.06 -0.66
C VAL A 398 -7.16 -15.98 -1.23
N ASP A 399 -7.72 -15.12 -0.37
CA ASP A 399 -8.54 -13.98 -0.79
C ASP A 399 -7.78 -13.06 -1.75
N PHE A 400 -6.49 -12.77 -1.47
CA PHE A 400 -5.68 -11.91 -2.31
C PHE A 400 -5.53 -12.47 -3.72
N PHE A 401 -5.12 -13.74 -3.85
CA PHE A 401 -4.89 -14.36 -5.16
C PHE A 401 -6.20 -14.68 -5.89
N LEU A 402 -7.27 -15.07 -5.18
CA LEU A 402 -8.60 -15.24 -5.76
C LEU A 402 -9.12 -13.92 -6.33
N ALA A 403 -9.07 -12.84 -5.54
CA ALA A 403 -9.53 -11.53 -5.97
C ALA A 403 -8.64 -10.94 -7.08
N SER A 404 -7.35 -11.23 -7.08
CA SER A 404 -6.46 -10.76 -8.13
C SER A 404 -6.78 -11.37 -9.50
N ARG A 405 -7.65 -12.39 -9.60
CA ARG A 405 -8.11 -12.93 -10.89
C ARG A 405 -9.27 -12.16 -11.53
N ALA A 406 -9.72 -11.06 -10.93
CA ALA A 406 -10.80 -10.24 -11.48
C ALA A 406 -10.52 -9.81 -12.92
N LYS A 407 -11.50 -9.98 -13.82
CA LYS A 407 -11.35 -9.63 -15.23
C LYS A 407 -11.61 -8.17 -15.56
N HIS A 408 -12.61 -7.58 -14.90
CA HIS A 408 -13.16 -6.30 -15.34
C HIS A 408 -13.02 -5.22 -14.29
N ALA A 409 -13.26 -5.53 -13.01
CA ALA A 409 -13.19 -4.50 -11.99
C ALA A 409 -12.84 -4.99 -10.59
N VAL A 410 -12.20 -4.12 -9.83
CA VAL A 410 -12.10 -4.22 -8.38
C VAL A 410 -12.78 -3.01 -7.76
N ILE A 411 -13.66 -3.25 -6.80
CA ILE A 411 -14.40 -2.21 -6.08
C ILE A 411 -13.98 -2.28 -4.61
N SER A 412 -13.52 -1.15 -4.08
CA SER A 412 -13.18 -1.02 -2.67
C SER A 412 -14.22 -0.19 -1.93
N GLY A 413 -14.88 -0.79 -0.93
CA GLY A 413 -15.80 -0.12 -0.02
C GLY A 413 -15.33 -0.20 1.44
N ALA A 414 -15.88 0.65 2.30
CA ALA A 414 -15.54 0.65 3.73
C ALA A 414 -16.53 1.42 4.60
N HIS A 415 -16.49 1.14 5.91
CA HIS A 415 -17.19 1.95 6.91
C HIS A 415 -16.45 3.25 7.25
N ARG A 416 -15.17 3.17 7.64
CA ARG A 416 -14.34 4.32 8.08
C ARG A 416 -13.09 4.59 7.25
N ARG A 417 -12.59 3.59 6.51
CA ARG A 417 -11.34 3.67 5.76
C ARG A 417 -11.55 3.11 4.36
N VAL A 418 -12.03 3.92 3.42
CA VAL A 418 -12.12 3.48 2.00
C VAL A 418 -10.72 3.17 1.54
N GLY A 419 -10.57 1.96 1.02
CA GLY A 419 -9.33 1.56 0.38
C GLY A 419 -8.24 1.17 1.34
N THR A 420 -7.67 0.01 1.09
CA THR A 420 -6.50 -0.49 1.80
C THR A 420 -5.36 -0.65 0.81
N THR A 421 -4.12 -0.61 1.31
CA THR A 421 -2.96 -1.05 0.51
C THR A 421 -3.18 -2.45 -0.05
N TYR A 422 -3.89 -3.29 0.68
CA TYR A 422 -4.33 -4.62 0.24
C TYR A 422 -5.25 -4.59 -0.99
N ALA A 423 -6.34 -3.80 -0.97
CA ALA A 423 -7.25 -3.66 -2.12
C ALA A 423 -6.56 -3.06 -3.35
N GLN A 424 -5.65 -2.12 -3.12
CA GLN A 424 -4.87 -1.51 -4.20
C GLN A 424 -3.92 -2.52 -4.85
N LEU A 425 -3.29 -3.39 -4.07
CA LEU A 425 -2.45 -4.46 -4.62
C LEU A 425 -3.28 -5.50 -5.37
N ILE A 426 -4.49 -5.83 -4.90
CA ILE A 426 -5.43 -6.69 -5.65
C ILE A 426 -5.73 -6.08 -7.01
N ALA A 427 -6.15 -4.81 -7.03
CA ALA A 427 -6.46 -4.10 -8.27
C ALA A 427 -5.24 -4.02 -9.21
N GLY A 428 -4.06 -3.72 -8.67
CA GLY A 428 -2.82 -3.69 -9.43
C GLY A 428 -2.48 -5.04 -10.04
N LEU A 429 -2.51 -6.13 -9.27
CA LEU A 429 -2.18 -7.45 -9.80
C LEU A 429 -3.22 -7.94 -10.82
N ALA A 430 -4.52 -7.72 -10.54
CA ALA A 430 -5.59 -8.06 -11.47
C ALA A 430 -5.45 -7.34 -12.81
N ALA A 431 -5.29 -6.02 -12.79
CA ALA A 431 -5.06 -5.25 -14.01
C ALA A 431 -3.83 -5.74 -14.80
N ALA A 432 -2.73 -6.08 -14.11
CA ALA A 432 -1.53 -6.59 -14.77
C ALA A 432 -1.71 -7.99 -15.39
N GLN A 433 -2.57 -8.83 -14.81
CA GLN A 433 -2.87 -10.16 -15.34
C GLN A 433 -3.80 -10.10 -16.57
N GLN A 434 -4.76 -9.18 -16.59
CA GLN A 434 -5.71 -9.03 -17.70
C GLN A 434 -5.17 -8.23 -18.88
N LEU A 435 -4.12 -7.43 -18.65
CA LEU A 435 -3.49 -6.65 -19.71
C LEU A 435 -2.67 -7.57 -20.64
N ASP A 436 -3.21 -7.86 -21.82
CA ASP A 436 -2.51 -8.56 -22.91
C ASP A 436 -1.79 -7.57 -23.84
N GLU A 437 -0.73 -8.03 -24.51
CA GLU A 437 0.04 -7.22 -25.47
C GLU A 437 -0.74 -6.93 -26.76
N ASN A 438 -1.76 -7.75 -27.07
CA ASN A 438 -2.54 -7.67 -28.32
C ASN A 438 -3.97 -7.13 -28.14
N SER A 439 -4.41 -6.81 -26.92
CA SER A 439 -5.77 -6.33 -26.66
C SER A 439 -5.80 -5.18 -25.65
N SER A 440 -6.67 -4.19 -25.88
CA SER A 440 -6.99 -3.18 -24.88
C SER A 440 -7.75 -3.82 -23.72
N SER A 441 -7.20 -3.74 -22.51
CA SER A 441 -7.84 -4.21 -21.28
C SER A 441 -8.64 -3.08 -20.65
N ASN A 442 -9.97 -3.18 -20.64
CA ASN A 442 -10.86 -2.20 -19.98
C ASN A 442 -11.02 -2.52 -18.50
N PHE A 443 -9.92 -2.65 -17.76
CA PHE A 443 -9.97 -2.95 -16.33
C PHE A 443 -10.20 -1.66 -15.53
N SER A 444 -11.11 -1.67 -14.56
CA SER A 444 -11.39 -0.52 -13.70
C SER A 444 -11.15 -0.80 -12.22
N PHE A 445 -10.53 0.15 -11.52
CA PHE A 445 -10.48 0.15 -10.06
C PHE A 445 -11.38 1.26 -9.54
N MET A 446 -12.35 0.91 -8.70
CA MET A 446 -13.39 1.82 -8.23
C MET A 446 -13.40 1.88 -6.71
N SER A 447 -13.79 3.04 -6.18
CA SER A 447 -13.99 3.23 -4.74
C SER A 447 -15.43 3.64 -4.46
N SER A 448 -16.07 2.91 -3.56
CA SER A 448 -17.41 3.20 -3.08
C SER A 448 -17.35 4.07 -1.83
N PHE A 449 -18.02 5.20 -1.88
CA PHE A 449 -18.07 6.18 -0.81
C PHE A 449 -19.49 6.36 -0.29
N GLN A 450 -19.68 6.20 1.01
CA GLN A 450 -20.90 6.61 1.70
C GLN A 450 -20.80 8.06 2.17
N LYS A 451 -21.94 8.77 2.29
CA LYS A 451 -22.02 10.19 2.70
C LYS A 451 -21.19 10.54 3.95
N SER A 452 -21.31 9.74 5.02
CA SER A 452 -20.57 10.00 6.27
C SER A 452 -19.05 9.86 6.14
N LEU A 453 -18.60 9.04 5.19
CA LEU A 453 -17.20 8.80 4.94
C LEU A 453 -16.57 10.00 4.21
N LEU A 454 -17.29 10.58 3.26
CA LEU A 454 -16.90 11.83 2.57
C LEU A 454 -16.90 13.04 3.49
N ALA A 455 -17.91 13.14 4.37
CA ALA A 455 -18.03 14.27 5.28
C ALA A 455 -16.89 14.30 6.32
N GLU A 456 -16.59 13.15 6.94
CA GLU A 456 -15.71 13.12 8.12
C GLU A 456 -14.78 11.91 8.23
N GLY A 457 -15.05 10.81 7.52
CA GLY A 457 -14.29 9.58 7.69
C GLY A 457 -12.90 9.66 7.05
N LEU A 458 -12.81 10.15 5.80
CA LEU A 458 -11.56 10.14 5.04
C LEU A 458 -10.47 11.03 5.67
N ARG A 459 -10.83 12.18 6.25
CA ARG A 459 -9.88 13.08 6.95
C ARG A 459 -9.17 12.43 8.14
N ASN A 460 -9.77 11.38 8.70
CA ASN A 460 -9.26 10.66 9.86
C ASN A 460 -8.43 9.43 9.48
N GLN A 461 -8.27 9.13 8.19
CA GLN A 461 -7.37 8.06 7.77
C GLN A 461 -5.93 8.42 8.14
N VAL A 462 -5.21 7.42 8.65
CA VAL A 462 -3.83 7.54 9.11
C VAL A 462 -2.97 6.64 8.24
N GLY A 463 -1.88 7.19 7.74
CA GLY A 463 -0.97 6.53 6.83
C GLY A 463 -0.54 7.54 5.78
N TRP A 464 0.61 7.27 5.17
CA TRP A 464 1.19 8.17 4.21
C TRP A 464 0.59 7.91 2.83
N GLY A 465 0.34 8.96 2.05
CA GLY A 465 -0.01 8.79 0.64
C GLY A 465 -1.21 7.91 0.31
N HIS A 466 -2.19 7.72 1.22
CA HIS A 466 -3.40 7.00 0.85
C HIS A 466 -4.05 7.70 -0.33
N VAL A 467 -4.24 6.97 -1.44
CA VAL A 467 -4.87 7.49 -2.68
C VAL A 467 -6.19 8.19 -2.38
N TRP A 468 -6.86 7.80 -1.29
CA TRP A 468 -8.14 8.33 -0.85
C TRP A 468 -8.08 9.64 -0.06
N ASN A 469 -6.92 10.07 0.46
CA ASN A 469 -6.80 11.33 1.21
C ASN A 469 -7.13 12.55 0.33
N ARG A 470 -6.89 12.46 -0.99
CA ARG A 470 -7.24 13.51 -1.96
C ARG A 470 -8.73 13.83 -1.95
N PHE A 471 -9.57 12.84 -1.67
CA PHE A 471 -11.03 13.00 -1.64
C PHE A 471 -11.53 13.65 -0.34
N ALA A 472 -10.63 14.00 0.58
CA ALA A 472 -10.95 14.54 1.90
C ALA A 472 -10.43 15.96 2.14
N GLY A 473 -9.62 16.50 1.23
CA GLY A 473 -9.01 17.81 1.39
C GLY A 473 -9.93 18.98 1.01
N PRO A 474 -9.40 20.23 1.04
CA PRO A 474 -10.16 21.45 0.80
C PRO A 474 -10.92 21.52 -0.53
N LEU A 475 -10.40 20.92 -1.60
CA LEU A 475 -11.03 20.89 -2.93
C LEU A 475 -12.19 19.89 -3.06
N SER A 476 -12.40 19.00 -2.07
CA SER A 476 -13.48 18.01 -2.11
C SER A 476 -14.73 18.56 -1.39
N CYS A 477 -15.90 18.44 -2.00
CA CYS A 477 -17.15 18.85 -1.37
C CYS A 477 -17.47 17.95 -0.15
N ARG A 478 -17.84 18.53 0.99
CA ARG A 478 -18.02 17.74 2.23
C ARG A 478 -19.35 16.99 2.31
N HIS A 479 -20.42 17.52 1.73
CA HIS A 479 -21.78 17.03 1.92
C HIS A 479 -22.35 16.35 0.68
N GLN A 480 -21.56 15.47 0.07
CA GLN A 480 -21.95 14.73 -1.13
C GLN A 480 -22.85 13.52 -0.78
N PRO A 481 -23.73 13.08 -1.70
CA PRO A 481 -24.41 11.80 -1.58
C PRO A 481 -23.41 10.62 -1.67
N GLY A 482 -23.91 9.38 -1.58
CA GLY A 482 -23.07 8.22 -1.86
C GLY A 482 -22.57 8.25 -3.30
N GLN A 483 -21.31 7.91 -3.53
CA GLN A 483 -20.66 8.01 -4.85
C GLN A 483 -19.76 6.81 -5.14
N CYS A 484 -19.51 6.56 -6.43
CA CYS A 484 -18.70 5.45 -6.95
C CYS A 484 -17.64 6.01 -7.91
N ALA A 485 -16.45 6.31 -7.40
CA ALA A 485 -15.44 7.03 -8.15
C ALA A 485 -14.33 6.10 -8.72
N PRO A 486 -13.89 6.35 -9.97
CA PRO A 486 -12.66 5.75 -10.49
C PRO A 486 -11.46 6.07 -9.59
N THR A 487 -10.63 5.07 -9.38
CA THR A 487 -9.46 5.11 -8.49
C THR A 487 -8.23 4.64 -9.26
N PRO A 488 -7.11 5.36 -9.19
CA PRO A 488 -5.92 5.00 -9.95
C PRO A 488 -5.24 3.76 -9.36
N LEU A 489 -4.74 2.88 -10.23
CA LEU A 489 -3.88 1.76 -9.84
C LEU A 489 -2.56 2.27 -9.21
N LEU A 490 -1.94 3.25 -9.87
CA LEU A 490 -0.82 4.02 -9.35
C LEU A 490 -1.26 5.45 -9.01
N PRO A 491 -1.53 5.76 -7.73
CA PRO A 491 -2.00 7.05 -7.33
C PRO A 491 -0.90 8.09 -7.46
N PRO A 492 -1.24 9.32 -7.88
CA PRO A 492 -0.25 10.38 -7.87
C PRO A 492 0.11 10.78 -6.44
N GLY A 493 1.35 11.24 -6.27
CA GLY A 493 1.74 11.95 -5.06
C GLY A 493 0.89 13.20 -4.85
N TRP A 494 0.95 13.76 -3.64
CA TRP A 494 0.17 14.93 -3.20
C TRP A 494 0.47 16.25 -3.94
N TRP A 495 1.28 16.20 -4.99
CA TRP A 495 1.76 17.34 -5.77
C TRP A 495 1.88 17.02 -7.28
N ASP A 496 1.44 15.83 -7.71
CA ASP A 496 1.71 15.27 -9.06
C ASP A 496 0.46 15.25 -9.97
N GLY A 497 -0.62 15.94 -9.62
CA GLY A 497 -1.80 15.99 -10.48
C GLY A 497 -2.82 17.05 -10.09
N ASP A 498 -3.65 17.43 -11.06
CA ASP A 498 -4.72 18.38 -10.88
C ASP A 498 -5.70 17.92 -9.78
N LEU A 499 -6.35 18.89 -9.13
CA LEU A 499 -7.28 18.66 -8.01
C LEU A 499 -6.63 17.86 -6.85
N GLN A 500 -5.30 17.96 -6.68
CA GLN A 500 -4.60 17.47 -5.49
C GLN A 500 -5.04 18.29 -4.27
N SER A 501 -5.62 17.59 -3.30
CA SER A 501 -6.21 18.20 -2.13
C SER A 501 -5.63 17.56 -0.87
N PRO A 502 -4.34 17.80 -0.56
CA PRO A 502 -3.73 17.22 0.62
C PRO A 502 -4.37 17.78 1.89
N LEU A 503 -4.48 16.94 2.92
CA LEU A 503 -4.90 17.38 4.24
C LEU A 503 -3.83 18.27 4.86
N VAL A 504 -4.21 19.18 5.76
CA VAL A 504 -3.27 20.07 6.48
C VAL A 504 -2.14 19.28 7.15
N ARG A 505 -2.44 18.10 7.72
CA ARG A 505 -1.43 17.20 8.30
C ARG A 505 -0.41 16.73 7.26
N ASP A 506 -0.89 16.41 6.06
CA ASP A 506 -0.08 15.89 4.98
C ASP A 506 0.81 17.02 4.42
N ILE A 507 0.28 18.24 4.25
CA ILE A 507 1.05 19.46 3.92
C ILE A 507 2.17 19.71 4.94
N ARG A 508 1.85 19.74 6.24
CA ARG A 508 2.86 19.92 7.30
C ARG A 508 3.94 18.85 7.24
N ARG A 509 3.58 17.63 6.87
CA ARG A 509 4.55 16.55 6.74
C ARG A 509 5.43 16.74 5.50
N LEU A 510 4.89 17.24 4.38
CA LEU A 510 5.66 17.61 3.18
C LEU A 510 6.69 18.71 3.47
N GLU A 511 6.31 19.71 4.25
CA GLU A 511 7.21 20.80 4.67
C GLU A 511 8.45 20.26 5.40
N LEU A 512 8.33 19.17 6.17
CA LEU A 512 9.48 18.52 6.82
C LEU A 512 10.47 17.89 5.83
N PHE A 513 10.04 17.60 4.60
CA PHE A 513 10.91 17.17 3.49
C PHE A 513 11.44 18.36 2.66
N GLY A 514 11.08 19.60 3.01
CA GLY A 514 11.41 20.81 2.27
C GLY A 514 10.46 21.13 1.12
N VAL A 515 9.36 20.38 0.99
CA VAL A 515 8.34 20.57 -0.05
C VAL A 515 7.32 21.59 0.46
N GLN A 516 7.38 22.78 -0.12
CA GLN A 516 6.36 23.82 0.06
C GLN A 516 5.43 23.79 -1.16
N LEU A 517 4.12 23.76 -0.92
CA LEU A 517 3.12 23.82 -1.98
C LEU A 517 2.64 25.27 -2.20
N THR A 518 2.37 25.66 -3.44
CA THR A 518 1.69 26.92 -3.78
C THR A 518 0.20 26.84 -3.41
N SER A 519 -0.51 27.96 -3.51
CA SER A 519 -1.98 27.99 -3.35
C SER A 519 -2.72 27.11 -4.37
N LEU A 520 -2.07 26.74 -5.48
CA LEU A 520 -2.57 25.84 -6.52
C LEU A 520 -2.13 24.39 -6.31
N GLY A 521 -1.38 24.08 -5.24
CA GLY A 521 -0.90 22.72 -4.93
C GLY A 521 0.38 22.31 -5.66
N GLU A 522 1.05 23.24 -6.34
CA GLU A 522 2.31 22.97 -7.05
C GLU A 522 3.52 23.06 -6.12
N VAL A 523 4.58 22.31 -6.39
CA VAL A 523 5.81 22.39 -5.58
C VAL A 523 6.59 23.66 -5.90
N ASN A 524 6.93 24.45 -4.88
CA ASN A 524 7.89 25.54 -5.02
C ASN A 524 9.32 24.96 -5.17
N GLU A 525 9.75 24.76 -6.41
CA GLU A 525 11.07 24.19 -6.71
C GLU A 525 12.24 25.02 -6.17
N THR A 526 12.12 26.35 -6.17
CA THR A 526 13.17 27.24 -5.67
C THR A 526 13.39 27.02 -4.18
N HIS A 527 12.29 26.91 -3.41
CA HIS A 527 12.35 26.56 -2.00
C HIS A 527 12.97 25.18 -1.79
N LEU A 528 12.50 24.16 -2.52
CA LEU A 528 13.03 22.79 -2.40
C LEU A 528 14.54 22.72 -2.69
N ARG A 529 15.01 23.42 -3.73
CA ARG A 529 16.44 23.51 -4.07
C ARG A 529 17.22 24.21 -2.94
N SER A 530 16.69 25.29 -2.38
CA SER A 530 17.31 25.99 -1.24
C SER A 530 17.41 25.09 -0.01
N PHE A 531 16.32 24.40 0.32
CA PHE A 531 16.28 23.43 1.41
C PHE A 531 17.30 22.31 1.23
N CYS A 532 17.38 21.71 0.04
CA CYS A 532 18.33 20.65 -0.22
C CYS A 532 19.80 21.12 -0.22
N LYS A 533 20.07 22.39 -0.56
CA LYS A 533 21.42 22.98 -0.44
C LYS A 533 21.83 23.20 1.02
N SER A 534 20.89 23.53 1.90
CA SER A 534 21.17 23.75 3.33
C SER A 534 21.15 22.46 4.16
N LYS A 535 20.46 21.43 3.68
CA LYS A 535 20.38 20.12 4.32
C LYS A 535 21.73 19.40 4.28
N LYS A 536 22.17 18.89 5.43
CA LYS A 536 23.33 18.00 5.53
C LYS A 536 22.98 16.61 4.99
N ASP A 537 23.83 16.04 4.14
CA ASP A 537 23.68 14.65 3.67
C ASP A 537 23.78 13.70 4.86
N VAL A 538 22.76 12.84 5.03
CA VAL A 538 22.71 11.87 6.12
C VAL A 538 23.19 10.53 5.60
N LEU A 539 24.38 10.11 6.02
CA LEU A 539 24.94 8.81 5.70
C LEU A 539 24.82 7.85 6.88
N LYS A 540 23.89 6.89 6.79
CA LYS A 540 23.81 5.76 7.71
C LYS A 540 24.20 4.48 6.99
N THR A 541 25.15 3.73 7.56
CA THR A 541 25.62 2.47 7.00
C THR A 541 25.61 1.34 8.03
N LEU A 542 25.31 0.13 7.57
CA LEU A 542 25.29 -1.09 8.38
C LEU A 542 26.23 -2.12 7.76
N PRO A 543 27.11 -2.76 8.56
CA PRO A 543 27.94 -3.85 8.07
C PRO A 543 27.12 -5.11 7.85
N VAL A 544 27.36 -5.80 6.72
CA VAL A 544 26.67 -7.06 6.39
C VAL A 544 27.28 -8.28 7.10
N PHE A 545 28.58 -8.22 7.37
CA PHE A 545 29.28 -9.22 8.16
C PHE A 545 29.21 -8.82 9.64
N ARG A 546 28.82 -9.75 10.52
CA ARG A 546 28.99 -9.54 11.97
C ARG A 546 30.49 -9.30 12.22
N LYS A 547 30.83 -8.30 13.04
CA LYS A 547 32.14 -8.26 13.67
C LYS A 547 32.16 -9.44 14.64
N CYS A 548 32.91 -10.50 14.34
CA CYS A 548 33.22 -11.47 15.38
C CYS A 548 34.06 -10.73 16.44
N GLN A 549 33.60 -10.69 17.67
CA GLN A 549 34.37 -10.22 18.82
C GLN A 549 34.82 -11.47 19.59
N GLY A 550 36.12 -11.76 19.57
CA GLY A 550 36.69 -12.95 20.20
C GLY A 550 36.43 -14.25 19.40
N LEU A 551 36.27 -15.36 20.11
CA LEU A 551 36.11 -16.72 19.55
C LEU A 551 34.71 -17.05 19.02
N GLY A 552 33.78 -16.09 19.01
CA GLY A 552 32.39 -16.31 18.61
C GLY A 552 32.01 -15.64 17.29
N CYS A 553 31.48 -16.45 16.36
CA CYS A 553 30.66 -16.02 15.22
C CYS A 553 29.32 -16.78 15.31
#